data_AF-A0A1F9NI56-F1
#
_entry.id   AF-A0A1F9NI56-F1
#
_cell.length_a   1.000
_cell.length_b   1.000
_cell.length_c   1.000
_cell.angle_alpha   90.00
_cell.angle_beta   90.00
_cell.angle_gamma   90.00
#
_symmetry.space_group_name_H-M   'P 1'
#
loop_
_entity.id
_entity.type
_entity.pdbx_description
1 polymer ?
#
loop_
_entity_poly.entity_id
_entity_poly.type
_entity_poly.pdbx_seq_one_letter_code
_entity_poly.pdbx_strand_id
1 'polypeptide(L)'
;MFGATGPNITASDGDYSFEQALLAASLMMGDSAEPAFVLGADEGHETFSPLLDGSIAPGLPLADGGGALVVSRQADGAKKCSIAIPFYGRGVDGAVANLIAALGADWQSRCGLVMVGIPAAYTQVGEAQLAEFMKLAGPMLPVVRYRRLTGEFASASAVAAALAASMLDEGVIPGVLAEGSDIVLDACRNKILILGFGQNITAMELSR
;
A
#
# COMPACT_ATOMS: atom_id res chain seq x y z
N MET A 1 -3.30 7.11 24.85
CA MET A 1 -3.51 8.04 23.72
C MET A 1 -2.28 8.95 23.65
N PHE A 2 -1.65 9.10 22.49
CA PHE A 2 -0.30 9.66 22.32
C PHE A 2 -0.10 11.15 22.67
N GLY A 3 -1.07 11.81 23.31
CA GLY A 3 -0.97 13.22 23.69
C GLY A 3 -0.94 14.20 22.51
N ALA A 4 -1.31 13.77 21.31
CA ALA A 4 -1.33 14.62 20.13
C ALA A 4 -2.37 15.74 20.27
N THR A 5 -1.97 16.96 19.96
CA THR A 5 -2.81 18.17 20.01
C THR A 5 -3.22 18.69 18.64
N GLY A 6 -2.66 18.11 17.57
CA GLY A 6 -2.97 18.45 16.19
C GLY A 6 -4.29 17.85 15.68
N PRO A 7 -4.58 17.98 14.37
CA PRO A 7 -5.76 17.40 13.76
C PRO A 7 -5.85 15.88 13.99
N ASN A 8 -7.07 15.41 14.29
CA ASN A 8 -7.38 13.99 14.42
C ASN A 8 -8.47 13.65 13.39
N ILE A 9 -8.10 12.90 12.36
CA ILE A 9 -8.94 12.62 11.19
C ILE A 9 -9.05 11.11 11.02
N THR A 10 -10.28 10.62 10.87
CA THR A 10 -10.56 9.25 10.46
C THR A 10 -10.98 9.25 9.01
N ALA A 11 -10.26 8.51 8.16
CA ALA A 11 -10.65 8.21 6.79
C ALA A 11 -11.19 6.77 6.69
N SER A 12 -12.23 6.56 5.89
CA SER A 12 -12.89 5.26 5.74
C SER A 12 -13.40 5.08 4.32
N ASP A 13 -12.85 4.10 3.62
CA ASP A 13 -13.23 3.69 2.26
C ASP A 13 -13.01 2.18 2.06
N GLY A 14 -13.34 1.39 3.10
CA GLY A 14 -13.11 -0.05 3.12
C GLY A 14 -11.64 -0.37 2.93
N ASP A 15 -11.33 -1.21 1.94
CA ASP A 15 -9.99 -1.71 1.62
C ASP A 15 -8.92 -0.66 1.23
N TYR A 16 -9.31 0.61 1.09
CA TYR A 16 -8.44 1.72 0.67
C TYR A 16 -8.30 2.79 1.76
N SER A 17 -8.79 2.51 2.98
CA SER A 17 -8.86 3.47 4.08
C SER A 17 -7.48 3.97 4.51
N PHE A 18 -6.45 3.12 4.48
CA PHE A 18 -5.10 3.51 4.86
C PHE A 18 -4.47 4.48 3.85
N GLU A 19 -4.66 4.23 2.56
CA GLU A 19 -4.23 5.12 1.48
C GLU A 19 -4.93 6.47 1.58
N GLN A 20 -6.23 6.50 1.90
CA GLN A 20 -6.93 7.76 2.18
C GLN A 20 -6.39 8.48 3.42
N ALA A 21 -6.09 7.76 4.49
CA ALA A 21 -5.53 8.35 5.70
C ALA A 21 -4.15 8.97 5.42
N LEU A 22 -3.32 8.30 4.62
CA LEU A 22 -2.03 8.81 4.18
C LEU A 22 -2.18 10.00 3.23
N LEU A 23 -3.17 9.98 2.32
CA LEU A 23 -3.47 11.11 1.43
C LEU A 23 -3.93 12.31 2.23
N ALA A 24 -4.85 12.12 3.17
CA ALA A 24 -5.31 13.16 4.09
C ALA A 24 -4.14 13.75 4.88
N ALA A 25 -3.26 12.91 5.45
CA ALA A 25 -2.06 13.39 6.12
C ALA A 25 -1.20 14.24 5.18
N SER A 26 -0.94 13.78 3.95
CA SER A 26 -0.15 14.55 2.98
C SER A 26 -0.78 15.92 2.68
N LEU A 27 -2.10 16.01 2.51
CA LEU A 27 -2.79 17.27 2.22
C LEU A 27 -2.82 18.22 3.43
N MET A 28 -2.99 17.67 4.63
CA MET A 28 -3.15 18.46 5.86
C MET A 28 -1.83 18.95 6.45
N MET A 29 -0.72 18.24 6.20
CA MET A 29 0.58 18.62 6.76
C MET A 29 1.11 19.95 6.19
N GLY A 30 0.60 20.46 5.06
CA GLY A 30 1.01 21.78 4.53
C GLY A 30 2.53 21.94 4.43
N ASP A 31 3.09 23.03 4.94
CA ASP A 31 4.55 23.20 5.16
C ASP A 31 4.96 22.94 6.63
N SER A 32 4.09 22.30 7.42
CA SER A 32 4.35 22.03 8.84
C SER A 32 5.54 21.09 9.01
N ALA A 33 6.38 21.42 9.99
CA ALA A 33 7.46 20.56 10.46
C ALA A 33 6.98 19.44 11.39
N GLU A 34 5.74 19.51 11.90
CA GLU A 34 5.22 18.52 12.84
C GLU A 34 4.93 17.18 12.15
N PRO A 35 5.29 16.05 12.77
CA PRO A 35 5.01 14.73 12.20
C PRO A 35 3.52 14.40 12.31
N ALA A 36 3.03 13.59 11.37
CA ALA A 36 1.73 12.95 11.45
C ALA A 36 1.89 11.46 11.80
N PHE A 37 0.95 10.94 12.59
CA PHE A 37 0.83 9.51 12.87
C PHE A 37 -0.32 8.96 12.04
N VAL A 38 -0.01 8.09 11.07
CA VAL A 38 -0.98 7.47 10.17
C VAL A 38 -1.12 6.00 10.57
N LEU A 39 -2.34 5.57 10.85
CA LEU A 39 -2.65 4.23 11.36
C LEU A 39 -3.85 3.66 10.59
N GLY A 40 -3.76 2.39 10.22
CA GLY A 40 -4.90 1.57 9.85
C GLY A 40 -4.88 0.29 10.69
N ALA A 41 -6.02 -0.10 11.24
CA ALA A 41 -6.16 -1.36 11.97
C ALA A 41 -7.61 -1.84 11.89
N ASP A 42 -7.78 -3.15 11.79
CA ASP A 42 -9.08 -3.82 11.71
C ASP A 42 -9.10 -5.08 12.57
N GLU A 43 -10.28 -5.37 13.10
CA GLU A 43 -10.59 -6.58 13.83
C GLU A 43 -11.36 -7.55 12.92
N GLY A 44 -10.91 -8.81 12.89
CA GLY A 44 -11.69 -9.92 12.36
C GLY A 44 -12.70 -10.38 13.41
N HIS A 45 -14.00 -10.21 13.13
CA HIS A 45 -15.08 -10.54 14.05
C HIS A 45 -16.02 -11.60 13.46
N GLU A 46 -16.21 -12.72 14.17
CA GLU A 46 -16.98 -13.90 13.71
C GLU A 46 -18.38 -13.58 13.18
N THR A 47 -19.11 -12.71 13.88
CA THR A 47 -20.46 -12.31 13.45
C THR A 47 -20.48 -11.20 12.42
N PHE A 48 -19.70 -10.13 12.58
CA PHE A 48 -19.85 -8.92 11.78
C PHE A 48 -19.02 -8.92 10.50
N SER A 49 -17.82 -9.49 10.50
CA SER A 49 -16.96 -9.49 9.32
C SER A 49 -17.64 -10.15 8.11
N PRO A 50 -18.30 -11.33 8.20
CA PRO A 50 -19.00 -11.91 7.05
C PRO A 50 -20.26 -11.15 6.60
N LEU A 51 -20.77 -10.23 7.42
CA LEU A 51 -21.96 -9.42 7.10
C LEU A 51 -21.60 -8.07 6.47
N LEU A 52 -20.40 -7.54 6.78
CA LEU A 52 -19.98 -6.19 6.42
C LEU A 52 -18.86 -6.15 5.39
N ASP A 53 -18.06 -7.22 5.28
CA ASP A 53 -16.97 -7.33 4.33
C ASP A 53 -17.27 -8.42 3.30
N GLY A 54 -17.49 -8.00 2.04
CA GLY A 54 -17.74 -8.93 0.93
C GLY A 54 -16.55 -9.84 0.61
N SER A 55 -15.37 -9.57 1.15
CA SER A 55 -14.18 -10.41 1.00
C SER A 55 -14.16 -11.58 1.99
N ILE A 56 -15.03 -11.56 3.01
CA ILE A 56 -15.04 -12.54 4.10
C ILE A 56 -16.31 -13.38 3.99
N ALA A 57 -16.16 -14.66 3.59
CA ALA A 57 -17.29 -15.60 3.59
C ALA A 57 -17.46 -16.26 4.98
N PRO A 58 -18.70 -16.60 5.38
CA PRO A 58 -18.95 -17.32 6.63
C PRO A 58 -18.15 -18.62 6.73
N GLY A 59 -17.47 -18.82 7.86
CA GLY A 59 -16.69 -20.03 8.13
C GLY A 59 -15.28 -20.07 7.54
N LEU A 60 -14.84 -19.02 6.84
CA LEU A 60 -13.42 -18.85 6.50
C LEU A 60 -12.62 -18.35 7.71
N PRO A 61 -11.32 -18.68 7.80
CA PRO A 61 -10.44 -18.09 8.82
C PRO A 61 -10.46 -16.56 8.73
N LEU A 62 -10.67 -15.91 9.87
CA LEU A 62 -10.59 -14.47 9.99
C LEU A 62 -9.14 -14.01 10.09
N ALA A 63 -8.89 -12.80 9.59
CA ALA A 63 -7.65 -12.09 9.80
C ALA A 63 -7.95 -10.76 10.49
N ASP A 64 -7.09 -10.39 11.42
CA ASP A 64 -7.05 -9.10 12.09
C ASP A 64 -5.64 -8.52 11.93
N GLY A 65 -5.51 -7.21 12.07
CA GLY A 65 -4.21 -6.58 11.96
C GLY A 65 -4.27 -5.12 11.60
N GLY A 66 -3.08 -4.57 11.35
CA GLY A 66 -2.93 -3.16 11.06
C GLY A 66 -1.47 -2.75 11.01
N GLY A 67 -1.24 -1.53 10.55
CA GLY A 67 0.08 -0.93 10.44
C GLY A 67 0.02 0.57 10.71
N ALA A 68 1.14 1.11 11.17
CA ALA A 68 1.26 2.53 11.45
C ALA A 68 2.57 3.09 10.92
N LEU A 69 2.53 4.34 10.46
CA LEU A 69 3.68 5.12 10.04
C LEU A 69 3.70 6.44 10.80
N VAL A 70 4.91 6.87 11.19
CA VAL A 70 5.17 8.26 11.57
C VAL A 70 5.78 8.93 10.36
N VAL A 71 5.10 9.92 9.80
CA VAL A 71 5.52 10.64 8.60
C VAL A 71 5.83 12.10 8.91
N SER A 72 6.81 12.66 8.22
CA SER A 72 7.19 14.08 8.34
C SER A 72 7.51 14.63 6.96
N ARG A 73 7.31 15.94 6.76
CA ARG A 73 7.82 16.65 5.58
C ARG A 73 9.29 17.02 5.69
N GLN A 74 9.86 16.94 6.89
CA GLN A 74 11.27 17.25 7.08
C GLN A 74 12.15 16.10 6.58
N ALA A 75 12.99 16.39 5.59
CA ALA A 75 13.91 15.41 5.00
C ALA A 75 15.00 14.95 5.99
N ASP A 76 15.35 15.78 6.99
CA ASP A 76 16.31 15.46 8.04
C ASP A 76 15.73 14.52 9.14
N GLY A 77 14.40 14.48 9.27
CA GLY A 77 13.65 13.58 10.16
C GLY A 77 13.32 12.21 9.55
N ALA A 78 13.27 12.11 8.21
CA ALA A 78 13.03 10.87 7.48
C ALA A 78 14.29 9.99 7.47
N LYS A 79 14.58 9.33 8.61
CA LYS A 79 15.83 8.57 8.79
C LYS A 79 15.90 7.25 8.00
N LYS A 80 14.78 6.78 7.44
CA LYS A 80 14.66 5.42 6.86
C LYS A 80 14.29 5.41 5.38
N CYS A 81 13.13 5.97 5.04
CA CYS A 81 12.60 6.04 3.68
C CYS A 81 11.62 7.22 3.54
N SER A 82 11.38 7.62 2.30
CA SER A 82 10.29 8.50 1.88
C SER A 82 9.06 7.68 1.48
N ILE A 83 7.88 8.27 1.57
CA ILE A 83 6.62 7.70 1.08
C ILE A 83 5.82 8.75 0.32
N ALA A 84 5.20 8.35 -0.79
CA ALA A 84 4.34 9.19 -1.62
C ALA A 84 3.09 8.41 -2.05
N ILE A 85 2.05 9.14 -2.47
CA ILE A 85 0.86 8.58 -3.12
C ILE A 85 0.78 9.14 -4.54
N PRO A 86 1.42 8.49 -5.53
CA PRO A 86 1.37 8.96 -6.91
C PRO A 86 -0.04 8.93 -7.50
N PHE A 87 -0.89 8.00 -7.03
CA PHE A 87 -2.22 7.81 -7.61
C PHE A 87 -3.24 7.36 -6.58
N TYR A 88 -4.42 7.97 -6.63
CA TYR A 88 -5.63 7.53 -5.96
C TYR A 88 -6.82 7.84 -6.87
N GLY A 89 -7.57 6.82 -7.29
CA GLY A 89 -8.70 7.02 -8.19
C GLY A 89 -9.68 5.86 -8.23
N ARG A 90 -10.83 6.07 -8.87
CA ARG A 90 -11.82 5.01 -9.10
C ARG A 90 -11.30 4.03 -10.14
N GLY A 91 -11.58 2.73 -9.95
CA GLY A 91 -11.26 1.66 -10.91
C GLY A 91 -12.21 1.63 -12.11
N VAL A 92 -12.27 2.73 -12.86
CA VAL A 92 -13.02 2.86 -14.13
C VAL A 92 -12.11 2.64 -15.33
N ASP A 93 -12.68 2.50 -16.52
CA ASP A 93 -11.93 2.33 -17.77
C ASP A 93 -10.85 3.42 -17.92
N GLY A 94 -9.63 2.99 -18.24
CA GLY A 94 -8.46 3.86 -18.39
C GLY A 94 -7.77 4.26 -17.08
N ALA A 95 -8.28 3.87 -15.91
CA ALA A 95 -7.66 4.19 -14.62
C ALA A 95 -6.25 3.58 -14.47
N VAL A 96 -6.02 2.37 -15.01
CA VAL A 96 -4.69 1.73 -15.00
C VAL A 96 -3.67 2.52 -15.85
N ALA A 97 -4.08 3.02 -17.02
CA ALA A 97 -3.22 3.87 -17.83
C ALA A 97 -2.90 5.19 -17.12
N ASN A 98 -3.87 5.79 -16.42
CA ASN A 98 -3.66 6.99 -15.62
C ASN A 98 -2.72 6.75 -14.43
N LEU A 99 -2.84 5.59 -13.77
CA LEU A 99 -1.90 5.15 -12.74
C LEU A 99 -0.48 5.13 -13.29
N ILE A 100 -0.25 4.44 -14.42
CA ILE A 100 1.10 4.34 -15.01
C ILE A 100 1.65 5.71 -15.39
N ALA A 101 0.81 6.58 -15.97
CA ALA A 101 1.21 7.94 -16.27
C ALA A 101 1.61 8.73 -15.00
N ALA A 102 0.90 8.53 -13.89
CA ALA A 102 1.17 9.19 -12.61
C ALA A 102 2.46 8.68 -11.92
N LEU A 103 2.86 7.43 -12.16
CA LEU A 103 4.13 6.89 -11.66
C LEU A 103 5.36 7.52 -12.33
N GLY A 104 5.21 8.13 -13.51
CA GLY A 104 6.30 8.76 -14.25
C GLY A 104 7.07 7.80 -15.17
N ALA A 105 8.17 8.26 -15.76
CA ALA A 105 8.89 7.49 -16.78
C ALA A 105 9.97 6.55 -16.21
N ASP A 106 10.47 6.81 -15.00
CA ASP A 106 11.61 6.12 -14.39
C ASP A 106 11.23 5.18 -13.23
N TRP A 107 9.94 5.07 -12.87
CA TRP A 107 9.54 4.29 -11.70
C TRP A 107 9.99 2.83 -11.79
N GLN A 108 9.86 2.21 -12.96
CA GLN A 108 10.12 0.79 -13.16
C GLN A 108 11.60 0.46 -13.01
N SER A 109 12.50 1.31 -13.54
CA SER A 109 13.94 1.06 -13.47
C SER A 109 14.49 1.12 -12.04
N ARG A 110 13.78 1.83 -11.16
CA ARG A 110 14.13 2.01 -9.74
C ARG A 110 13.36 1.10 -8.79
N CYS A 111 12.36 0.37 -9.29
CA CYS A 111 11.51 -0.49 -8.48
C CYS A 111 12.19 -1.85 -8.26
N GLY A 112 12.31 -2.27 -7.00
CA GLY A 112 12.77 -3.61 -6.63
C GLY A 112 11.64 -4.62 -6.46
N LEU A 113 10.43 -4.15 -6.12
CA LEU A 113 9.28 -4.98 -5.77
C LEU A 113 7.97 -4.24 -6.00
N VAL A 114 6.98 -4.95 -6.56
CA VAL A 114 5.59 -4.51 -6.58
C VAL A 114 4.77 -5.38 -5.62
N MET A 115 4.19 -4.77 -4.60
CA MET A 115 3.26 -5.41 -3.68
C MET A 115 1.83 -5.08 -4.12
N VAL A 116 0.99 -6.08 -4.35
CA VAL A 116 -0.36 -5.92 -4.90
C VAL A 116 -1.40 -6.43 -3.92
N GLY A 117 -2.41 -5.61 -3.65
CA GLY A 117 -3.58 -5.94 -2.88
C GLY A 117 -4.81 -5.95 -3.77
N ILE A 118 -5.49 -7.09 -3.79
CA ILE A 118 -6.81 -7.24 -4.42
C ILE A 118 -7.69 -7.85 -3.34
N PRO A 119 -8.67 -7.11 -2.79
CA PRO A 119 -9.61 -7.68 -1.85
C PRO A 119 -10.38 -8.83 -2.50
N ALA A 120 -10.68 -9.89 -1.75
CA ALA A 120 -11.31 -11.09 -2.32
C ALA A 120 -12.65 -10.78 -3.02
N ALA A 121 -13.43 -9.82 -2.51
CA ALA A 121 -14.67 -9.34 -3.13
C ALA A 121 -14.49 -8.81 -4.57
N TYR A 122 -13.29 -8.32 -4.90
CA TYR A 122 -12.97 -7.67 -6.16
C TYR A 122 -12.01 -8.49 -7.02
N THR A 123 -11.80 -9.78 -6.72
CA THR A 123 -10.85 -10.64 -7.43
C THR A 123 -10.97 -10.53 -8.95
N GLN A 124 -12.17 -10.67 -9.51
CA GLN A 124 -12.33 -10.65 -10.97
C GLN A 124 -11.89 -9.33 -11.61
N VAL A 125 -12.30 -8.19 -11.05
CA VAL A 125 -11.96 -6.88 -11.63
C VAL A 125 -10.51 -6.48 -11.31
N GLY A 126 -10.03 -6.77 -10.11
CA GLY A 126 -8.68 -6.46 -9.68
C GLY A 126 -7.63 -7.28 -10.44
N GLU A 127 -7.91 -8.54 -10.76
CA GLU A 127 -7.01 -9.35 -11.59
C GLU A 127 -6.95 -8.85 -13.04
N ALA A 128 -8.07 -8.37 -13.58
CA ALA A 128 -8.08 -7.74 -14.88
C ALA A 128 -7.27 -6.43 -14.89
N GLN A 129 -7.41 -5.60 -13.85
CA GLN A 129 -6.63 -4.36 -13.68
C GLN A 129 -5.13 -4.66 -13.52
N LEU A 130 -4.76 -5.68 -12.72
CA LEU A 130 -3.38 -6.11 -12.58
C LEU A 130 -2.82 -6.63 -13.91
N ALA A 131 -3.58 -7.44 -14.65
CA ALA A 131 -3.15 -7.93 -15.96
C ALA A 131 -2.93 -6.79 -16.96
N GLU A 132 -3.82 -5.78 -16.96
CA GLU A 132 -3.65 -4.56 -17.74
C GLU A 132 -2.40 -3.79 -17.32
N PHE A 133 -2.19 -3.62 -16.02
CA PHE A 133 -1.01 -2.94 -15.47
C PHE A 133 0.27 -3.64 -15.93
N MET A 134 0.35 -4.97 -15.80
CA MET A 134 1.51 -5.75 -16.23
C MET A 134 1.74 -5.67 -17.74
N LYS A 135 0.67 -5.62 -18.54
CA LYS A 135 0.76 -5.46 -19.99
C LYS A 135 1.35 -4.10 -20.38
N LEU A 136 0.97 -3.03 -19.67
CA LEU A 136 1.39 -1.66 -19.97
C LEU A 136 2.75 -1.30 -19.34
N ALA A 137 3.04 -1.80 -18.14
CA ALA A 137 4.31 -1.60 -17.44
C ALA A 137 5.46 -2.39 -18.09
N GLY A 138 5.17 -3.47 -18.82
CA GLY A 138 6.20 -4.31 -19.44
C GLY A 138 6.82 -5.32 -18.45
N PRO A 139 7.78 -6.14 -18.93
CA PRO A 139 8.24 -7.32 -18.20
C PRO A 139 9.20 -7.01 -17.03
N MET A 140 9.12 -7.88 -16.00
CA MET A 140 10.08 -8.11 -14.90
C MET A 140 10.16 -7.10 -13.77
N LEU A 141 9.14 -7.09 -12.92
CA LEU A 141 9.34 -6.82 -11.49
C LEU A 141 8.79 -8.02 -10.70
N PRO A 142 9.42 -8.42 -9.60
CA PRO A 142 8.79 -9.34 -8.65
C PRO A 142 7.46 -8.73 -8.18
N VAL A 143 6.38 -9.51 -8.30
CA VAL A 143 5.05 -9.10 -7.88
C VAL A 143 4.61 -9.99 -6.72
N VAL A 144 4.28 -9.38 -5.59
CA VAL A 144 3.85 -10.08 -4.38
C VAL A 144 2.43 -9.71 -4.05
N ARG A 145 1.56 -10.71 -3.92
CA ARG A 145 0.17 -10.51 -3.51
C ARG A 145 0.10 -10.48 -1.98
N TYR A 146 0.22 -9.29 -1.39
CA TYR A 146 0.42 -9.18 0.06
C TYR A 146 -0.75 -9.71 0.88
N ARG A 147 -1.99 -9.67 0.36
CA ARG A 147 -3.17 -10.26 1.03
C ARG A 147 -3.11 -11.77 1.20
N ARG A 148 -2.31 -12.48 0.39
CA ARG A 148 -2.02 -13.92 0.61
C ARG A 148 -1.16 -14.17 1.84
N LEU A 149 -0.43 -13.15 2.30
CA LEU A 149 0.47 -13.21 3.45
C LEU A 149 -0.20 -12.63 4.71
N THR A 150 -0.93 -11.53 4.55
CA THR A 150 -1.56 -10.80 5.66
C THR A 150 -2.95 -11.35 6.01
N GLY A 151 -3.64 -11.97 5.06
CA GLY A 151 -5.06 -12.26 5.17
C GLY A 151 -5.94 -11.11 4.67
N GLU A 152 -7.26 -11.32 4.78
CA GLU A 152 -8.28 -10.38 4.29
C GLU A 152 -8.81 -9.50 5.43
N PHE A 153 -8.37 -8.25 5.43
CA PHE A 153 -8.91 -7.16 6.24
C PHE A 153 -8.63 -5.82 5.55
N ALA A 154 -9.44 -4.80 5.83
CA ALA A 154 -9.45 -3.55 5.08
C ALA A 154 -8.09 -2.81 5.06
N SER A 155 -7.41 -2.73 6.20
CA SER A 155 -6.12 -2.05 6.36
C SER A 155 -4.89 -2.93 6.06
N ALA A 156 -5.05 -4.03 5.31
CA ALA A 156 -3.92 -4.88 4.91
C ALA A 156 -2.81 -4.10 4.17
N SER A 157 -3.14 -3.03 3.45
CA SER A 157 -2.18 -2.12 2.82
C SER A 157 -1.28 -1.39 3.84
N ALA A 158 -1.75 -1.16 5.07
CA ALA A 158 -0.96 -0.59 6.15
C ALA A 158 0.18 -1.53 6.58
N VAL A 159 -0.10 -2.84 6.64
CA VAL A 159 0.93 -3.86 6.90
C VAL A 159 1.92 -3.92 5.73
N ALA A 160 1.43 -3.89 4.48
CA ALA A 160 2.29 -3.83 3.31
C ALA A 160 3.23 -2.61 3.33
N ALA A 161 2.73 -1.44 3.73
CA ALA A 161 3.53 -0.22 3.86
C ALA A 161 4.59 -0.32 4.96
N ALA A 162 4.24 -0.89 6.12
CA ALA A 162 5.20 -1.13 7.20
C ALA A 162 6.29 -2.14 6.78
N LEU A 163 5.92 -3.21 6.08
CA LEU A 163 6.87 -4.21 5.55
C LEU A 163 7.80 -3.59 4.52
N ALA A 164 7.28 -2.81 3.57
CA ALA A 164 8.09 -2.11 2.57
C ALA A 164 9.08 -1.14 3.21
N ALA A 165 8.65 -0.39 4.24
CA ALA A 165 9.53 0.49 4.99
C ALA A 165 10.65 -0.29 5.71
N SER A 166 10.36 -1.46 6.28
CA SER A 166 11.37 -2.33 6.89
C SER A 166 12.38 -2.85 5.87
N MET A 167 11.92 -3.32 4.71
CA MET A 167 12.79 -3.80 3.63
C MET A 167 13.74 -2.71 3.13
N LEU A 168 13.24 -1.48 2.97
CA LEU A 168 14.05 -0.33 2.56
C LEU A 168 15.08 0.06 3.63
N ASP A 169 14.72 -0.01 4.91
CA ASP A 169 15.63 0.25 6.04
C ASP A 169 16.74 -0.81 6.12
N GLU A 170 16.39 -2.08 5.94
CA GLU A 170 17.34 -3.20 5.91
C GLU A 170 18.15 -3.27 4.62
N GLY A 171 17.68 -2.64 3.55
CA GLY A 171 18.32 -2.66 2.24
C GLY A 171 18.16 -3.98 1.48
N VAL A 172 17.17 -4.79 1.82
CA VAL A 172 16.95 -6.10 1.21
C VAL A 172 15.46 -6.46 1.15
N ILE A 173 15.03 -7.04 0.03
CA ILE A 173 13.75 -7.74 -0.08
C ILE A 173 14.04 -9.24 0.11
N PRO A 174 13.43 -9.89 1.13
CA PRO A 174 13.59 -11.33 1.32
C PRO A 174 13.13 -12.12 0.10
N GLY A 175 13.97 -13.06 -0.35
CA GLY A 175 13.72 -13.87 -1.53
C GLY A 175 12.45 -14.72 -1.42
N VAL A 176 12.07 -15.11 -0.20
CA VAL A 176 10.81 -15.81 0.08
C VAL A 176 9.56 -15.01 -0.30
N LEU A 177 9.66 -13.68 -0.31
CA LEU A 177 8.59 -12.81 -0.79
C LEU A 177 8.68 -12.68 -2.31
N ALA A 178 9.88 -12.51 -2.86
CA ALA A 178 10.09 -12.35 -4.30
C ALA A 178 10.11 -13.66 -5.11
N GLU A 179 9.65 -14.78 -4.54
CA GLU A 179 9.69 -16.13 -5.13
C GLU A 179 11.07 -16.53 -5.68
N GLY A 180 12.14 -16.12 -5.00
CA GLY A 180 13.51 -16.25 -5.50
C GLY A 180 14.58 -16.01 -4.44
N SER A 181 15.72 -15.48 -4.88
CA SER A 181 16.81 -15.05 -3.99
C SER A 181 16.54 -13.65 -3.44
N ASP A 182 17.20 -13.32 -2.34
CA ASP A 182 17.16 -11.98 -1.76
C ASP A 182 17.53 -10.91 -2.82
N ILE A 183 16.78 -9.82 -2.84
CA ILE A 183 17.02 -8.70 -3.76
C ILE A 183 17.61 -7.56 -2.95
N VAL A 184 18.84 -7.17 -3.27
CA VAL A 184 19.50 -6.01 -2.65
C VAL A 184 18.86 -4.73 -3.15
N LEU A 185 18.48 -3.86 -2.22
CA LEU A 185 17.99 -2.51 -2.51
C LEU A 185 19.17 -1.53 -2.45
N ASP A 186 19.64 -1.12 -3.63
CA ASP A 186 20.76 -0.20 -3.82
C ASP A 186 20.30 1.12 -4.48
N ALA A 187 21.25 1.97 -4.89
CA ALA A 187 20.94 3.25 -5.53
C ALA A 187 20.19 3.11 -6.87
N CYS A 188 20.27 1.94 -7.53
CA CYS A 188 19.57 1.65 -8.76
C CYS A 188 18.20 1.02 -8.54
N ARG A 189 17.99 0.32 -7.42
CA ARG A 189 16.71 -0.30 -7.02
C ARG A 189 16.34 0.11 -5.60
N ASN A 190 15.92 1.36 -5.43
CA ASN A 190 15.61 1.94 -4.13
C ASN A 190 14.12 2.19 -3.91
N LYS A 191 13.22 1.61 -4.72
CA LYS A 191 11.77 1.80 -4.59
C LYS A 191 11.03 0.48 -4.35
N ILE A 192 9.98 0.54 -3.55
CA ILE A 192 8.94 -0.48 -3.45
C ILE A 192 7.61 0.18 -3.77
N LEU A 193 6.86 -0.42 -4.70
CA LEU A 193 5.55 0.05 -5.12
C LEU A 193 4.47 -0.81 -4.49
N ILE A 194 3.50 -0.19 -3.82
CA ILE A 194 2.33 -0.88 -3.28
C ILE A 194 1.11 -0.42 -4.08
N LEU A 195 0.40 -1.38 -4.67
CA LEU A 195 -0.77 -1.15 -5.50
C LEU A 195 -2.01 -1.76 -4.87
N GLY A 196 -3.08 -0.98 -4.78
CA GLY A 196 -4.43 -1.47 -4.50
C GLY A 196 -5.23 -1.52 -5.81
N PHE A 197 -5.88 -2.66 -6.07
CA PHE A 197 -6.79 -2.83 -7.21
C PHE A 197 -8.15 -3.34 -6.73
N GLY A 198 -9.19 -3.06 -7.53
CA GLY A 198 -10.58 -3.39 -7.23
C GLY A 198 -11.50 -2.22 -7.57
N GLN A 199 -12.32 -1.81 -6.60
CA GLN A 199 -13.23 -0.67 -6.75
C GLN A 199 -12.48 0.67 -6.93
N ASN A 200 -11.38 0.83 -6.20
CA ASN A 200 -10.45 1.93 -6.39
C ASN A 200 -9.10 1.37 -6.87
N ILE A 201 -8.31 2.24 -7.49
CA ILE A 201 -6.93 1.97 -7.85
C ILE A 201 -6.07 2.96 -7.07
N THR A 202 -5.11 2.43 -6.32
CA THR A 202 -4.22 3.23 -5.48
C THR A 202 -2.77 2.84 -5.74
N ALA A 203 -1.87 3.80 -5.53
CA ALA A 203 -0.44 3.57 -5.50
C ALA A 203 0.18 4.29 -4.32
N MET A 204 0.95 3.56 -3.52
CA MET A 204 1.91 4.11 -2.58
C MET A 204 3.32 3.75 -3.05
N GLU A 205 4.20 4.74 -3.12
CA GLU A 205 5.60 4.53 -3.46
C GLU A 205 6.44 4.80 -2.21
N LEU A 206 7.23 3.81 -1.77
CA LEU A 206 8.25 4.01 -0.75
C LEU A 206 9.62 3.99 -1.40
N SER A 207 10.50 4.91 -1.01
CA SER A 207 11.85 4.98 -1.58
C SER A 207 12.94 5.44 -0.62
N ARG A 208 14.16 4.94 -0.82
CA ARG A 208 15.35 5.34 -0.05
C ARG A 208 16.14 6.46 -0.73
#